data_AF-A0A4U8U8T2-F1
#
_entry.id   AF-A0A4U8U8T2-F1
#
_cell.length_a   1.000
_cell.length_b   1.000
_cell.length_c   1.000
_cell.angle_alpha   90.00
_cell.angle_beta   90.00
_cell.angle_gamma   90.00
#
_symmetry.space_group_name_H-M   'P 1'
#
loop_
_entity.id
_entity.type
_entity.pdbx_description
1 polymer ?
#
loop_
_entity_poly.entity_id
_entity_poly.type
_entity_poly.pdbx_seq_one_letter_code
_entity_poly.pdbx_strand_id
1 'polypeptide(L)'
;MYKSFMAKRRKNLQKVLYVLNNSDQILINVRDPISRIKHAINHGWFKTGDDDSAVEFSIKDDPYQVVDNIRFYTEAGKMVANHPFIYNSFLEYVMELCSFAYYSNIAVLPKNANITYLDMQEIMPEKAFDTMTQLAKQFGFSLPMESDRELYSEIKMGVFRYILPLVCNIISQTEVKMTLHITMRYYCRDTSLLIVDNTIFDTPHPLLDQVAFSMSEDDLKALQDDKETLDKVKAYMLRFLDELKKRTDYIQRNKKHENDVLEIFRGDRDLRKKFKAMLDRELIHIKAHRPDIVASWKYYQEFERMCVEEGDM
;
A
#
# COMPACT_ATOMS: atom_id res chain seq x y z
N MET A 1 -24.65 -4.42 3.36
CA MET A 1 -23.89 -3.35 4.04
C MET A 1 -22.92 -2.63 3.08
N TYR A 2 -22.02 -3.36 2.39
CA TYR A 2 -21.00 -2.76 1.49
C TYR A 2 -21.57 -2.02 0.27
N LYS A 3 -22.59 -2.58 -0.41
CA LYS A 3 -23.26 -1.91 -1.55
C LYS A 3 -23.89 -0.56 -1.17
N SER A 4 -24.43 -0.44 0.04
CA SER A 4 -24.99 0.82 0.57
C SER A 4 -23.89 1.85 0.87
N PHE A 5 -22.75 1.39 1.40
CA PHE A 5 -21.57 2.24 1.66
C PHE A 5 -20.96 2.79 0.36
N MET A 6 -20.77 1.94 -0.66
CA MET A 6 -20.26 2.37 -1.97
C MET A 6 -21.22 3.30 -2.70
N ALA A 7 -22.53 3.07 -2.60
CA ALA A 7 -23.55 3.97 -3.14
C ALA A 7 -23.52 5.36 -2.46
N LYS A 8 -23.33 5.41 -1.14
CA LYS A 8 -23.19 6.67 -0.38
C LYS A 8 -21.92 7.44 -0.79
N ARG A 9 -20.78 6.75 -0.97
CA ARG A 9 -19.54 7.36 -1.48
C ARG A 9 -19.68 7.93 -2.89
N ARG A 10 -20.31 7.20 -3.81
CA ARG A 10 -20.57 7.69 -5.19
C ARG A 10 -21.42 8.96 -5.21
N LYS A 11 -22.50 9.01 -4.42
CA LYS A 11 -23.33 10.22 -4.29
C LYS A 11 -22.56 11.42 -3.75
N ASN A 12 -21.63 11.20 -2.82
CA ASN A 12 -20.79 12.27 -2.30
C ASN A 12 -19.76 12.76 -3.31
N LEU A 13 -19.15 11.84 -4.08
CA LEU A 13 -18.20 12.22 -5.13
C LEU A 13 -18.86 13.05 -6.23
N GLN A 14 -20.04 12.66 -6.71
CA GLN A 14 -20.76 13.43 -7.74
C GLN A 14 -21.08 14.87 -7.29
N LYS A 15 -21.39 15.07 -6.00
CA LYS A 15 -21.57 16.42 -5.43
C LYS A 15 -20.29 17.24 -5.47
N VAL A 16 -19.14 16.62 -5.16
CA VAL A 16 -17.82 17.28 -5.23
C VAL A 16 -17.47 17.61 -6.69
N LEU A 17 -17.75 16.71 -7.63
CA LEU A 17 -17.46 16.96 -9.05
C LEU A 17 -18.36 18.06 -9.64
N TYR A 18 -19.57 18.26 -9.13
CA TYR A 18 -20.49 19.30 -9.59
C TYR A 18 -20.06 20.72 -9.21
N VAL A 19 -19.22 20.88 -8.18
CA VAL A 19 -18.72 22.21 -7.77
C VAL A 19 -17.43 22.62 -8.48
N LEU A 20 -16.89 21.77 -9.38
CA LEU A 20 -15.71 22.09 -10.17
C LEU A 20 -16.05 23.11 -11.26
N ASN A 21 -15.23 24.15 -11.38
CA ASN A 21 -15.33 25.15 -12.42
C ASN A 21 -14.72 24.66 -13.72
N ASN A 22 -15.14 25.24 -14.85
CA ASN A 22 -14.58 24.92 -16.16
C ASN A 22 -13.06 25.21 -16.28
N SER A 23 -12.52 26.09 -15.42
CA SER A 23 -11.10 26.44 -15.37
C SER A 23 -10.27 25.48 -14.52
N ASP A 24 -10.90 24.59 -13.75
CA ASP A 24 -10.17 23.73 -12.82
C ASP A 24 -9.38 22.66 -13.60
N GLN A 25 -8.13 22.45 -13.20
CA GLN A 25 -7.27 21.41 -13.75
C GLN A 25 -7.50 20.11 -12.98
N ILE A 26 -7.76 19.02 -13.72
CA ILE A 26 -8.10 17.73 -13.14
C ILE A 26 -6.98 16.74 -13.45
N LEU A 27 -6.33 16.21 -12.42
CA LEU A 27 -5.36 15.13 -12.55
C LEU A 27 -6.03 13.79 -12.21
N ILE A 28 -6.02 12.84 -13.15
CA ILE A 28 -6.55 11.50 -12.95
C ILE A 28 -5.40 10.49 -13.05
N ASN A 29 -5.06 9.86 -11.93
CA ASN A 29 -4.15 8.73 -11.94
C ASN A 29 -4.86 7.49 -12.50
N VAL A 30 -4.20 6.80 -13.42
CA VAL A 30 -4.69 5.60 -14.10
C VAL A 30 -3.64 4.51 -14.04
N ARG A 31 -4.10 3.26 -14.14
CA ARG A 31 -3.24 2.07 -13.98
C ARG A 31 -3.86 0.90 -14.73
N ASP A 32 -3.01 0.01 -15.23
CA ASP A 32 -3.40 -1.31 -15.72
C ASP A 32 -4.45 -1.95 -14.77
N PRO A 33 -5.68 -2.22 -15.25
CA PRO A 33 -6.75 -2.77 -14.44
C PRO A 33 -6.43 -4.11 -13.76
N ILE A 34 -5.64 -4.97 -14.40
CA ILE A 34 -5.23 -6.27 -13.85
C ILE A 34 -4.21 -6.05 -12.74
N SER A 35 -3.21 -5.18 -12.96
CA SER A 35 -2.26 -4.81 -11.91
C SER A 35 -2.93 -4.16 -10.69
N ARG A 36 -4.01 -3.40 -10.91
CA ARG A 36 -4.81 -2.80 -9.82
C ARG A 36 -5.51 -3.87 -8.98
N ILE A 37 -6.16 -4.84 -9.62
CA ILE A 37 -6.79 -5.98 -8.94
C ILE A 37 -5.73 -6.78 -8.15
N LYS A 38 -4.61 -7.12 -8.79
CA LYS A 38 -3.49 -7.81 -8.14
C LYS A 38 -3.03 -7.08 -6.88
N HIS A 39 -2.94 -5.76 -6.93
CA HIS A 39 -2.53 -4.97 -5.77
C HIS A 39 -3.53 -5.08 -4.61
N ALA A 40 -4.84 -4.99 -4.91
CA ALA A 40 -5.88 -5.15 -3.90
C ALA A 40 -5.91 -6.54 -3.25
N ILE A 41 -5.67 -7.60 -4.04
CA ILE A 41 -5.56 -8.98 -3.51
C ILE A 41 -4.40 -9.12 -2.52
N ASN A 42 -3.26 -8.47 -2.83
CA ASN A 42 -2.05 -8.54 -2.01
C ASN A 42 -2.05 -7.58 -0.82
N HIS A 43 -3.07 -6.74 -0.65
CA HIS A 43 -3.07 -5.66 0.33
C HIS A 43 -3.03 -6.21 1.76
N GLY A 44 -3.83 -7.24 2.06
CA GLY A 44 -3.98 -7.75 3.43
C GLY A 44 -4.63 -6.74 4.38
N TRP A 45 -4.79 -7.14 5.63
CA TRP A 45 -5.42 -6.39 6.71
C TRP A 45 -4.73 -6.70 8.05
N PHE A 46 -4.91 -5.83 9.05
CA PHE A 46 -4.45 -6.14 10.40
C PHE A 46 -5.21 -7.36 10.95
N LYS A 47 -4.51 -8.17 11.73
CA LYS A 47 -5.08 -9.34 12.43
C LYS A 47 -6.18 -8.92 13.41
N THR A 48 -6.08 -7.71 13.96
CA THR A 48 -7.04 -7.10 14.87
C THR A 48 -8.22 -6.42 14.16
N GLY A 49 -8.23 -6.36 12.82
CA GLY A 49 -9.31 -5.74 12.04
C GLY A 49 -8.95 -4.35 11.50
N ASP A 50 -9.81 -3.36 11.73
CA ASP A 50 -9.63 -1.97 11.26
C ASP A 50 -8.84 -1.10 12.26
N ASP A 51 -8.28 -1.70 13.31
CA ASP A 51 -7.49 -1.00 14.30
C ASP A 51 -6.03 -0.82 13.81
N ASP A 52 -5.71 0.41 13.43
CA ASP A 52 -4.38 0.85 12.98
C ASP A 52 -3.54 1.40 14.16
N SER A 53 -3.95 1.16 15.41
CA SER A 53 -3.12 1.49 16.56
C SER A 53 -1.85 0.65 16.56
N ALA A 54 -0.75 1.25 17.03
CA ALA A 54 0.51 0.54 17.15
C ALA A 54 0.35 -0.63 18.13
N VAL A 55 0.74 -1.83 17.70
CA VAL A 55 0.67 -2.99 18.59
C VAL A 55 1.75 -2.87 19.65
N GLU A 56 1.31 -2.92 20.91
CA GLU A 56 2.19 -2.92 22.07
C GLU A 56 2.66 -4.34 22.41
N PHE A 57 3.93 -4.47 22.75
CA PHE A 57 4.54 -5.72 23.20
C PHE A 57 5.70 -5.44 24.16
N SER A 58 6.34 -6.48 24.69
CA SER A 58 7.51 -6.41 25.57
C SER A 58 8.60 -7.37 25.09
N ILE A 59 9.82 -7.22 25.61
CA ILE A 59 10.93 -8.15 25.32
C ILE A 59 10.72 -9.57 25.88
N LYS A 60 9.59 -9.84 26.55
CA LYS A 60 9.20 -11.18 27.02
C LYS A 60 8.31 -11.91 26.00
N ASP A 61 7.72 -11.18 25.05
CA ASP A 61 6.81 -11.75 24.06
C ASP A 61 7.58 -12.46 22.95
N ASP A 62 7.01 -13.52 22.39
CA ASP A 62 7.62 -14.23 21.26
C ASP A 62 7.68 -13.32 20.01
N PRO A 63 8.87 -13.01 19.46
CA PRO A 63 8.99 -12.13 18.30
C PRO A 63 8.20 -12.62 17.09
N TYR A 64 8.01 -13.93 16.93
CA TYR A 64 7.17 -14.49 15.87
C TYR A 64 5.72 -14.01 15.99
N GLN A 65 5.17 -13.99 17.21
CA GLN A 65 3.81 -13.53 17.47
C GLN A 65 3.66 -12.02 17.26
N VAL A 66 4.70 -11.25 17.61
CA VAL A 66 4.72 -9.78 17.44
C VAL A 66 4.61 -9.40 15.96
N VAL A 67 5.36 -10.08 15.07
CA VAL A 67 5.34 -9.78 13.62
C VAL A 67 4.18 -10.45 12.88
N ASP A 68 3.45 -11.36 13.52
CA ASP A 68 2.28 -12.05 12.98
C ASP A 68 1.01 -11.19 13.05
N ASN A 69 1.04 -10.00 12.43
CA ASN A 69 -0.06 -9.03 12.51
C ASN A 69 -0.84 -8.81 11.19
N ILE A 70 -0.47 -9.49 10.10
CA ILE A 70 -1.17 -9.38 8.82
C ILE A 70 -2.01 -10.62 8.51
N ARG A 71 -3.24 -10.41 8.03
CA ARG A 71 -4.18 -11.45 7.59
C ARG A 71 -4.71 -11.17 6.19
N PHE A 72 -5.11 -12.23 5.51
CA PHE A 72 -5.72 -12.21 4.19
C PHE A 72 -7.02 -13.01 4.18
N TYR A 73 -7.86 -12.76 3.18
CA TYR A 73 -9.09 -13.52 2.98
C TYR A 73 -8.80 -14.95 2.53
N THR A 74 -9.49 -15.91 3.15
CA THR A 74 -9.58 -17.30 2.68
C THR A 74 -10.71 -17.43 1.66
N GLU A 75 -10.79 -18.57 0.95
CA GLU A 75 -11.89 -18.91 0.05
C GLU A 75 -13.28 -18.78 0.69
N ALA A 76 -13.39 -19.07 2.00
CA ALA A 76 -14.61 -18.91 2.77
C ALA A 76 -14.94 -17.43 3.13
N GLY A 77 -14.18 -16.46 2.62
CA GLY A 77 -14.34 -15.03 2.91
C GLY A 77 -13.91 -14.62 4.32
N LYS A 78 -13.14 -15.45 5.03
CA LYS A 78 -12.67 -15.16 6.40
C LYS A 78 -11.26 -14.56 6.37
N MET A 79 -11.01 -13.49 7.13
CA MET A 79 -9.69 -12.86 7.26
C MET A 79 -8.78 -13.60 8.25
N VAL A 80 -8.37 -14.80 7.90
CA VAL A 80 -7.53 -15.66 8.77
C VAL A 80 -6.31 -16.24 8.07
N ALA A 81 -6.16 -16.03 6.75
CA ALA A 81 -5.04 -16.56 6.00
C ALA A 81 -3.75 -15.79 6.30
N ASN A 82 -2.62 -16.50 6.28
CA ASN A 82 -1.30 -15.91 6.53
C ASN A 82 -0.60 -15.39 5.27
N HIS A 83 -1.19 -15.63 4.08
CA HIS A 83 -0.72 -15.14 2.80
C HIS A 83 -1.91 -14.87 1.85
N PRO A 84 -1.71 -14.08 0.78
CA PRO A 84 -2.76 -13.81 -0.20
C PRO A 84 -3.31 -15.08 -0.85
N PHE A 85 -4.64 -15.14 -1.01
CA PHE A 85 -5.35 -16.12 -1.82
C PHE A 85 -6.20 -15.40 -2.87
N ILE A 86 -6.41 -16.04 -4.01
CA ILE A 86 -7.29 -15.56 -5.08
C ILE A 86 -8.25 -16.67 -5.45
N TYR A 87 -9.53 -16.32 -5.56
CA TYR A 87 -10.63 -17.20 -5.94
C TYR A 87 -11.75 -16.35 -6.54
N ASN A 88 -12.67 -16.97 -7.28
CA ASN A 88 -13.59 -16.27 -8.18
C ASN A 88 -14.47 -15.23 -7.47
N SER A 89 -15.15 -15.63 -6.38
CA SER A 89 -16.02 -14.70 -5.63
C SER A 89 -15.26 -13.59 -4.92
N PHE A 90 -14.00 -13.81 -4.54
CA PHE A 90 -13.14 -12.73 -4.05
C PHE A 90 -12.75 -11.77 -5.15
N LEU A 91 -12.46 -12.26 -6.35
CA LEU A 91 -12.15 -11.40 -7.48
C LEU A 91 -13.33 -10.48 -7.83
N GLU A 92 -14.57 -11.00 -7.77
CA GLU A 92 -15.78 -10.18 -7.91
C GLU A 92 -15.88 -9.10 -6.82
N TYR A 93 -15.61 -9.45 -5.57
CA TYR A 93 -15.55 -8.48 -4.47
C TYR A 93 -14.45 -7.43 -4.67
N VAL A 94 -13.25 -7.84 -5.10
CA VAL A 94 -12.12 -6.97 -5.39
C VAL A 94 -12.42 -6.00 -6.53
N MET A 95 -13.15 -6.45 -7.56
CA MET A 95 -13.62 -5.57 -8.64
C MET A 95 -14.56 -4.47 -8.11
N GLU A 96 -15.44 -4.80 -7.17
CA GLU A 96 -16.29 -3.80 -6.50
C GLU A 96 -15.47 -2.85 -5.60
N LEU A 97 -14.50 -3.38 -4.84
CA LEU A 97 -13.59 -2.61 -3.97
C LEU A 97 -12.75 -1.59 -4.78
N CYS A 98 -12.12 -2.04 -5.86
CA CYS A 98 -11.20 -1.21 -6.64
C CYS A 98 -11.90 -0.01 -7.27
N SER A 99 -13.20 -0.09 -7.59
CA SER A 99 -13.96 0.98 -8.27
C SER A 99 -13.27 1.50 -9.53
N PHE A 100 -13.67 0.97 -10.68
CA PHE A 100 -13.20 1.37 -12.01
C PHE A 100 -14.02 2.50 -12.64
N ALA A 101 -14.76 3.28 -11.84
CA ALA A 101 -15.72 4.29 -12.32
C ALA A 101 -15.07 5.54 -12.97
N TYR A 102 -14.15 5.37 -13.92
CA TYR A 102 -13.45 6.48 -14.58
C TYR A 102 -14.42 7.30 -15.43
N TYR A 103 -14.96 6.72 -16.52
CA TYR A 103 -15.90 7.44 -17.38
C TYR A 103 -17.18 7.83 -16.64
N SER A 104 -17.70 6.97 -15.78
CA SER A 104 -18.88 7.30 -14.96
C SER A 104 -18.69 8.58 -14.13
N ASN A 105 -17.47 8.86 -13.67
CA ASN A 105 -17.14 10.10 -12.95
C ASN A 105 -16.80 11.26 -13.91
N ILE A 106 -16.16 10.99 -15.05
CA ILE A 106 -15.81 12.04 -16.02
C ILE A 106 -17.05 12.57 -16.74
N ALA A 107 -18.05 11.72 -16.99
CA ALA A 107 -19.25 12.08 -17.74
C ALA A 107 -20.12 13.15 -17.05
N VAL A 108 -19.91 13.42 -15.76
CA VAL A 108 -20.60 14.50 -15.04
C VAL A 108 -19.82 15.83 -15.08
N LEU A 109 -18.58 15.83 -15.57
CA LEU A 109 -17.77 17.03 -15.71
C LEU A 109 -18.21 17.87 -16.92
N PRO A 110 -17.87 19.17 -16.94
CA PRO A 110 -18.03 20.00 -18.14
C PRO A 110 -17.34 19.38 -19.36
N LYS A 111 -17.94 19.53 -20.54
CA LYS A 111 -17.41 18.93 -21.79
C LYS A 111 -15.97 19.35 -22.13
N ASN A 112 -15.57 20.53 -21.69
CA ASN A 112 -14.26 21.12 -21.90
C ASN A 112 -13.36 21.05 -20.65
N ALA A 113 -13.67 20.16 -19.71
CA ALA A 113 -12.85 19.98 -18.51
C ALA A 113 -11.40 19.67 -18.88
N ASN A 114 -10.46 20.36 -18.23
CA ASN A 114 -9.04 20.18 -18.47
C ASN A 114 -8.52 18.95 -17.70
N ILE A 115 -8.57 17.79 -18.36
CA ILE A 115 -8.20 16.51 -17.76
C ILE A 115 -6.79 16.10 -18.20
N THR A 116 -5.91 15.89 -17.22
CA THR A 116 -4.59 15.28 -17.40
C THR A 116 -4.60 13.87 -16.84
N TYR A 117 -4.25 12.89 -17.67
CA TYR A 117 -4.06 11.51 -17.23
C TYR A 117 -2.60 11.24 -16.87
N LEU A 118 -2.41 10.62 -15.71
CA LEU A 118 -1.11 10.21 -15.20
C LEU A 118 -1.08 8.69 -15.04
N ASP A 119 -0.28 7.99 -15.84
CA ASP A 119 -0.05 6.57 -15.62
C ASP A 119 0.71 6.36 -14.31
N MET A 120 0.30 5.36 -13.52
CA MET A 120 1.00 4.90 -12.32
C MET A 120 2.50 4.63 -12.59
N GLN A 121 2.86 4.18 -13.80
CA GLN A 121 4.27 3.95 -14.16
C GLN A 121 5.12 5.23 -14.14
N GLU A 122 4.51 6.41 -14.28
CA GLU A 122 5.23 7.69 -14.25
C GLU A 122 5.59 8.14 -12.82
N ILE A 123 5.00 7.51 -11.80
CA ILE A 123 5.30 7.80 -10.38
C ILE A 123 6.01 6.64 -9.69
N MET A 124 6.66 5.76 -10.46
CA MET A 124 7.56 4.75 -9.94
C MET A 124 8.88 5.39 -9.46
N PRO A 125 9.62 4.76 -8.53
CA PRO A 125 10.80 5.33 -7.87
C PRO A 125 11.79 6.09 -8.76
N GLU A 126 12.03 5.56 -9.96
CA GLU A 126 12.99 6.06 -10.92
C GLU A 126 12.50 7.29 -11.72
N LYS A 127 11.19 7.57 -11.71
CA LYS A 127 10.57 8.70 -12.44
C LYS A 127 9.87 9.71 -11.54
N ALA A 128 9.50 9.30 -10.32
CA ALA A 128 8.58 10.05 -9.46
C ALA A 128 8.98 11.52 -9.25
N PHE A 129 10.26 11.80 -8.99
CA PHE A 129 10.76 13.16 -8.77
C PHE A 129 10.57 14.06 -10.01
N ASP A 130 10.97 13.56 -11.18
CA ASP A 130 10.91 14.31 -12.43
C ASP A 130 9.45 14.53 -12.85
N THR A 131 8.60 13.50 -12.69
CA THR A 131 7.16 13.58 -12.93
C THR A 131 6.50 14.60 -12.02
N MET A 132 6.81 14.60 -10.71
CA MET A 132 6.27 15.58 -9.77
C MET A 132 6.76 17.00 -10.07
N THR A 133 7.99 17.16 -10.58
CA THR A 133 8.51 18.44 -11.07
C THR A 133 7.74 18.95 -12.29
N GLN A 134 7.40 18.06 -13.23
CA GLN A 134 6.59 18.42 -14.41
C GLN A 134 5.17 18.82 -14.01
N LEU A 135 4.55 18.03 -13.12
CA LEU A 135 3.21 18.32 -12.59
C LEU A 135 3.19 19.63 -11.81
N ALA A 136 4.21 19.93 -11.02
CA ALA A 136 4.31 21.19 -10.27
C ALA A 136 4.26 22.40 -11.20
N LYS A 137 5.01 22.36 -12.31
CA LYS A 137 5.00 23.40 -13.34
C LYS A 137 3.66 23.51 -14.04
N GLN A 138 3.02 22.37 -14.33
CA GLN A 138 1.75 22.33 -15.06
C GLN A 138 0.56 22.81 -14.21
N PHE A 139 0.53 22.46 -12.92
CA PHE A 139 -0.58 22.73 -12.00
C PHE A 139 -0.32 23.90 -11.04
N GLY A 140 0.88 24.49 -11.06
CA GLY A 140 1.23 25.66 -10.28
C GLY A 140 1.43 25.41 -8.78
N PHE A 141 1.72 24.16 -8.36
CA PHE A 141 2.12 23.86 -6.98
C PHE A 141 3.64 23.96 -6.78
N SER A 142 4.09 23.95 -5.52
CA SER A 142 5.50 24.10 -5.16
C SER A 142 6.39 23.07 -5.85
N LEU A 143 7.52 23.52 -6.40
CA LEU A 143 8.52 22.63 -6.99
C LEU A 143 9.15 21.73 -5.91
N PRO A 144 9.35 20.44 -6.18
CA PRO A 144 10.16 19.58 -5.34
C PRO A 144 11.57 20.14 -5.15
N MET A 145 12.13 20.04 -3.94
CA MET A 145 13.53 20.38 -3.69
C MET A 145 14.42 19.16 -3.96
N GLU A 146 15.61 19.39 -4.48
CA GLU A 146 16.58 18.31 -4.76
C GLU A 146 16.95 17.51 -3.50
N SER A 147 16.97 18.17 -2.34
CA SER A 147 17.17 17.54 -1.02
C SER A 147 16.12 16.47 -0.70
N ASP A 148 14.94 16.54 -1.33
CA ASP A 148 13.84 15.62 -1.09
C ASP A 148 13.81 14.48 -2.11
N ARG A 149 14.76 14.39 -3.05
CA ARG A 149 14.74 13.38 -4.13
C ARG A 149 14.50 11.96 -3.61
N GLU A 150 15.22 11.57 -2.56
CA GLU A 150 15.07 10.24 -1.96
C GLU A 150 13.65 9.99 -1.46
N LEU A 151 12.95 11.00 -0.94
CA LEU A 151 11.56 10.89 -0.50
C LEU A 151 10.63 10.43 -1.64
N TYR A 152 10.87 10.94 -2.85
CA TYR A 152 10.07 10.59 -4.04
C TYR A 152 10.43 9.21 -4.60
N SER A 153 11.67 8.76 -4.42
CA SER A 153 12.10 7.42 -4.86
C SER A 153 11.69 6.30 -3.90
N GLU A 154 11.25 6.62 -2.69
CA GLU A 154 10.83 5.62 -1.71
C GLU A 154 9.42 5.06 -2.01
N ILE A 155 9.29 3.72 -2.00
CA ILE A 155 7.97 3.07 -2.01
C ILE A 155 7.37 3.14 -0.61
N LYS A 156 6.46 4.10 -0.42
CA LYS A 156 5.64 4.20 0.79
C LYS A 156 4.65 3.04 0.88
N MET A 157 4.23 2.69 2.09
CA MET A 157 3.20 1.65 2.31
C MET A 157 3.59 0.26 1.74
N GLY A 158 4.87 -0.09 1.86
CA GLY A 158 5.42 -1.37 1.41
C GLY A 158 5.06 -2.56 2.29
N VAL A 159 5.94 -3.57 2.33
CA VAL A 159 5.69 -4.86 3.02
C VAL A 159 5.44 -4.71 4.54
N PHE A 160 5.84 -3.59 5.14
CA PHE A 160 5.68 -3.32 6.56
C PHE A 160 4.35 -2.68 6.97
N ARG A 161 3.52 -2.22 6.02
CA ARG A 161 2.31 -1.43 6.34
C ARG A 161 1.39 -2.05 7.40
N TYR A 162 1.23 -3.37 7.36
CA TYR A 162 0.34 -4.12 8.26
C TYR A 162 1.09 -4.84 9.38
N ILE A 163 2.33 -4.44 9.63
CA ILE A 163 3.18 -4.99 10.69
C ILE A 163 3.69 -3.85 11.59
N LEU A 164 4.13 -2.74 10.99
CA LEU A 164 4.59 -1.54 11.68
C LEU A 164 3.55 -0.42 11.52
N PRO A 165 3.37 0.46 12.52
CA PRO A 165 4.25 0.68 13.68
C PRO A 165 4.02 -0.31 14.85
N LEU A 166 5.05 -0.50 15.67
CA LEU A 166 5.01 -1.26 16.92
C LEU A 166 5.61 -0.46 18.07
N VAL A 167 5.19 -0.77 19.30
CA VAL A 167 5.71 -0.16 20.53
C VAL A 167 6.18 -1.26 21.48
N CYS A 168 7.47 -1.26 21.81
CA CYS A 168 8.03 -2.16 22.80
C CYS A 168 8.11 -1.45 24.16
N ASN A 169 7.33 -1.95 25.12
CA ASN A 169 7.37 -1.54 26.52
C ASN A 169 8.48 -2.32 27.24
N ILE A 170 9.45 -1.60 27.77
CA ILE A 170 10.61 -2.14 28.48
C ILE A 170 10.50 -1.75 29.95
N ILE A 171 10.78 -2.70 30.84
CA ILE A 171 10.85 -2.45 32.29
C ILE A 171 12.27 -2.82 32.72
N SER A 172 12.99 -1.84 33.26
CA SER A 172 14.35 -2.04 33.80
C SER A 172 14.33 -2.89 35.08
N GLN A 173 15.50 -3.29 35.55
CA GLN A 173 15.65 -3.97 36.85
C GLN A 173 15.21 -3.10 38.03
N THR A 174 15.22 -1.77 37.85
CA THR A 174 14.80 -0.80 38.87
C THR A 174 13.35 -0.35 38.71
N GLU A 175 12.55 -1.09 37.93
CA GLU A 175 11.12 -0.82 37.66
C GLU A 175 10.84 0.50 36.90
N VAL A 176 11.88 1.13 36.36
CA VAL A 176 11.72 2.25 35.40
C VAL A 176 11.14 1.70 34.10
N LYS A 177 10.03 2.28 33.66
CA LYS A 177 9.36 1.97 32.39
C LYS A 177 9.93 2.84 31.28
N MET A 178 10.20 2.23 30.14
CA MET A 178 10.75 2.87 28.95
C MET A 178 9.97 2.41 27.72
N THR A 179 9.93 3.27 26.70
CA THR A 179 9.20 2.97 25.46
C THR A 179 10.14 3.04 24.26
N LEU A 180 10.16 1.95 23.49
CA LEU A 180 10.88 1.86 22.23
C LEU A 180 9.91 1.75 21.06
N HIS A 181 9.94 2.75 20.17
CA HIS A 181 9.11 2.79 18.98
C HIS A 181 9.83 2.13 17.81
N ILE A 182 9.13 1.26 17.08
CA ILE A 182 9.62 0.58 15.89
C ILE A 182 8.74 0.98 14.72
N THR A 183 9.33 1.68 13.75
CA THR A 183 8.59 2.25 12.63
C THR A 183 9.34 2.05 11.31
N MET A 184 8.67 2.30 10.19
CA MET A 184 9.38 2.44 8.92
C MET A 184 10.25 3.69 8.98
N ARG A 185 11.52 3.59 8.56
CA ARG A 185 12.54 4.63 8.73
C ARG A 185 12.12 6.01 8.22
N TYR A 186 11.35 6.05 7.14
CA TYR A 186 10.91 7.31 6.55
C TYR A 186 9.87 8.08 7.40
N TYR A 187 9.26 7.47 8.41
CA TYR A 187 8.41 8.18 9.38
C TYR A 187 9.20 8.87 10.50
N CYS A 188 10.49 8.54 10.67
CA CYS A 188 11.32 9.12 11.72
C CYS A 188 11.85 10.52 11.41
N ARG A 189 11.59 11.06 10.21
CA ARG A 189 12.15 12.36 9.79
C ARG A 189 11.55 13.55 10.55
N ASP A 190 10.36 13.39 11.14
CA ASP A 190 9.60 14.47 11.77
C ASP A 190 9.21 14.19 13.24
N THR A 191 9.93 13.31 13.95
CA THR A 191 9.62 12.97 15.35
C THR A 191 10.59 13.65 16.33
N SER A 192 10.11 13.96 17.54
CA SER A 192 10.96 14.42 18.65
C SER A 192 11.76 13.29 19.31
N LEU A 193 11.73 12.08 18.73
CA LEU A 193 12.38 10.89 19.27
C LEU A 193 13.77 10.73 18.65
N LEU A 194 14.72 10.23 19.44
CA LEU A 194 16.07 9.95 18.97
C LEU A 194 16.08 8.59 18.28
N ILE A 195 16.70 8.50 17.10
CA ILE A 195 16.97 7.20 16.45
C ILE A 195 18.13 6.53 17.20
N VAL A 196 17.88 5.32 17.72
CA VAL A 196 18.78 4.60 18.63
C VAL A 196 19.34 3.30 18.03
N ASP A 197 19.31 3.17 16.70
CA ASP A 197 19.76 1.95 16.00
C ASP A 197 21.18 1.53 16.43
N ASN A 198 22.12 2.47 16.48
CA ASN A 198 23.51 2.20 16.87
C ASN A 198 23.68 1.87 18.37
N THR A 199 22.70 2.22 19.20
CA THR A 199 22.69 1.82 20.62
C THR A 199 22.18 0.39 20.78
N ILE A 200 21.24 -0.04 19.94
CA ILE A 200 20.55 -1.34 20.04
C ILE A 200 21.26 -2.43 19.22
N PHE A 201 21.91 -2.07 18.11
CA PHE A 201 22.49 -3.04 17.19
C PHE A 201 24.00 -2.83 17.05
N ASP A 202 24.76 -3.82 17.53
CA ASP A 202 26.22 -3.86 17.36
C ASP A 202 26.62 -4.46 15.99
N THR A 203 25.66 -5.03 15.26
CA THR A 203 25.88 -5.67 13.95
C THR A 203 24.90 -5.13 12.92
N PRO A 204 25.33 -5.00 11.65
CA PRO A 204 24.44 -4.56 10.58
C PRO A 204 23.35 -5.61 10.32
N HIS A 205 22.14 -5.15 10.02
CA HIS A 205 21.03 -6.00 9.62
C HIS A 205 20.35 -5.43 8.36
N PRO A 206 19.98 -6.25 7.35
CA PRO A 206 19.43 -5.75 6.08
C PRO A 206 18.15 -4.92 6.19
N LEU A 207 17.43 -5.05 7.30
CA LEU A 207 16.21 -4.27 7.54
C LEU A 207 16.48 -2.90 8.16
N LEU A 208 17.69 -2.61 8.65
CA LEU A 208 17.98 -1.31 9.25
C LEU A 208 17.91 -0.18 8.23
N ASP A 209 18.04 -0.43 6.92
CA ASP A 209 17.81 0.63 5.92
C ASP A 209 16.34 1.03 5.79
N GLN A 210 15.41 0.19 6.27
CA GLN A 210 13.97 0.34 6.06
C GLN A 210 13.17 0.52 7.37
N VAL A 211 13.72 0.04 8.48
CA VAL A 211 13.12 0.04 9.81
C VAL A 211 14.01 0.83 10.76
N ALA A 212 13.41 1.66 11.59
CA ALA A 212 14.11 2.48 12.56
C ALA A 212 13.54 2.26 13.97
N PHE A 213 14.43 2.39 14.94
CA PHE A 213 14.17 2.24 16.35
C PHE A 213 14.38 3.59 17.02
N SER A 214 13.39 4.07 17.78
CA SER A 214 13.47 5.40 18.38
C SER A 214 12.89 5.46 19.79
N MET A 215 13.49 6.29 20.65
CA MET A 215 13.10 6.49 22.05
C MET A 215 13.15 7.97 22.42
N SER A 216 12.55 8.33 23.56
CA SER A 216 12.82 9.63 24.17
C SER A 216 14.26 9.70 24.70
N GLU A 217 14.79 10.90 24.91
CA GLU A 217 16.13 11.09 25.49
C GLU A 217 16.22 10.51 26.91
N ASP A 218 15.17 10.71 27.72
CA ASP A 218 15.09 10.19 29.08
C ASP A 218 15.07 8.66 29.11
N ASP A 219 14.28 8.02 28.22
CA ASP A 219 14.23 6.56 28.14
C ASP A 219 15.55 5.96 27.64
N LEU A 220 16.21 6.62 26.67
CA LEU A 220 17.51 6.18 26.19
C LEU A 220 18.54 6.22 27.32
N LYS A 221 18.55 7.29 28.12
CA LYS A 221 19.45 7.41 29.27
C LYS A 221 19.16 6.34 30.32
N ALA A 222 17.89 6.14 30.68
CA ALA A 222 17.50 5.09 31.61
C ALA A 222 17.92 3.69 31.14
N LEU A 223 17.82 3.42 29.84
CA LEU A 223 18.25 2.15 29.25
C LEU A 223 19.77 1.99 29.29
N GLN A 224 20.54 3.05 29.02
CA GLN A 224 22.01 3.02 29.05
C GLN A 224 22.58 2.86 30.47
N ASP A 225 21.89 3.41 31.48
CA ASP A 225 22.26 3.28 32.89
C ASP A 225 22.04 1.86 33.43
N ASP A 226 21.11 1.09 32.85
CA ASP A 226 20.86 -0.33 33.16
C ASP A 226 21.43 -1.26 32.07
N LYS A 227 22.73 -1.57 32.18
CA LYS A 227 23.44 -2.43 31.22
C LYS A 227 22.82 -3.81 31.05
N GLU A 228 22.30 -4.42 32.11
CA GLU A 228 21.71 -5.76 32.01
C GLU A 228 20.41 -5.73 31.20
N THR A 229 19.58 -4.71 31.41
CA THR A 229 18.37 -4.50 30.60
C THR A 229 18.73 -4.16 29.16
N LEU A 230 19.73 -3.30 28.93
CA LEU A 230 20.21 -2.99 27.58
C LEU A 230 20.65 -4.26 26.84
N ASP A 231 21.46 -5.13 27.44
CA ASP A 231 21.92 -6.36 26.81
C ASP A 231 20.75 -7.29 26.44
N LYS A 232 19.72 -7.38 27.29
CA LYS A 232 18.49 -8.13 26.99
C LYS A 232 17.71 -7.52 25.82
N VAL A 233 17.61 -6.19 25.78
CA VAL A 233 16.95 -5.47 24.67
C VAL A 233 17.70 -5.70 23.37
N LYS A 234 19.03 -5.56 23.35
CA LYS A 234 19.86 -5.84 22.17
C LYS A 234 19.65 -7.25 21.64
N ALA A 235 19.74 -8.25 22.52
CA ALA A 235 19.57 -9.65 22.15
C ALA A 235 18.15 -9.94 21.61
N TYR A 236 17.12 -9.34 22.22
CA TYR A 236 15.76 -9.47 21.75
C TYR A 236 15.55 -8.82 20.38
N MET A 237 16.02 -7.58 20.20
CA MET A 237 15.76 -6.80 19.00
C MET A 237 16.45 -7.39 17.76
N LEU A 238 17.61 -8.04 17.93
CA LEU A 238 18.23 -8.82 16.85
C LEU A 238 17.33 -9.98 16.39
N ARG A 239 16.82 -10.78 17.35
CA ARG A 239 15.88 -11.87 17.06
C ARG A 239 14.58 -11.37 16.44
N PHE A 240 14.08 -10.21 16.90
CA PHE A 240 12.91 -9.56 16.32
C PHE A 240 13.13 -9.18 14.86
N LEU A 241 14.28 -8.59 14.52
CA LEU A 241 14.61 -8.25 13.14
C LEU A 241 14.71 -9.49 12.24
N ASP A 242 15.27 -10.59 12.74
CA ASP A 242 15.30 -11.87 12.02
C ASP A 242 13.89 -12.40 11.73
N GLU A 243 12.99 -12.39 12.72
CA GLU A 243 11.60 -12.83 12.52
C GLU A 243 10.81 -11.89 11.62
N LEU A 244 11.01 -10.56 11.74
CA LEU A 244 10.42 -9.57 10.83
C LEU A 244 10.88 -9.83 9.40
N LYS A 245 12.16 -10.14 9.19
CA LYS A 245 12.69 -10.48 7.87
C LYS A 245 12.06 -11.76 7.32
N LYS A 246 12.01 -12.84 8.12
CA LYS A 246 11.35 -14.10 7.71
C LYS A 246 9.90 -13.87 7.33
N ARG A 247 9.16 -13.07 8.11
CA ARG A 247 7.75 -12.77 7.86
C ARG A 247 7.55 -11.99 6.56
N THR A 248 8.34 -10.93 6.36
CA THR A 248 8.26 -10.11 5.15
C THR A 248 8.69 -10.87 3.89
N ASP A 249 9.75 -11.67 3.97
CA ASP A 249 10.19 -12.57 2.89
C ASP A 249 9.12 -13.62 2.56
N TYR A 250 8.45 -14.17 3.58
CA TYR A 250 7.35 -15.11 3.38
C TYR A 250 6.17 -14.46 2.66
N ILE A 251 5.73 -13.27 3.09
CA ILE A 251 4.63 -12.55 2.45
C ILE A 251 4.99 -12.22 1.00
N GLN A 252 6.20 -11.71 0.77
CA GLN A 252 6.67 -11.32 -0.55
C GLN A 252 6.72 -12.50 -1.52
N ARG A 253 7.23 -13.66 -1.08
CA ARG A 253 7.28 -14.90 -1.90
C ARG A 253 5.90 -15.46 -2.24
N ASN A 254 4.88 -15.16 -1.45
CA ASN A 254 3.52 -15.65 -1.65
C ASN A 254 2.58 -14.61 -2.29
N LYS A 255 3.10 -13.45 -2.70
CA LYS A 255 2.31 -12.45 -3.42
C LYS A 255 1.77 -13.04 -4.72
N LYS A 256 0.54 -12.65 -5.05
CA LYS A 256 -0.06 -12.94 -6.35
C LYS A 256 0.44 -11.99 -7.41
N HIS A 257 0.55 -12.51 -8.60
CA HIS A 257 0.95 -11.82 -9.81
C HIS A 257 -0.26 -11.60 -10.71
N GLU A 258 -0.10 -10.71 -11.68
CA GLU A 258 -1.14 -10.41 -12.66
C GLU A 258 -1.60 -11.65 -13.42
N ASN A 259 -0.69 -12.59 -13.71
CA ASN A 259 -1.05 -13.85 -14.36
C ASN A 259 -2.00 -14.70 -13.49
N ASP A 260 -1.84 -14.71 -12.17
CA ASP A 260 -2.78 -15.42 -11.28
C ASP A 260 -4.20 -14.86 -11.40
N VAL A 261 -4.33 -13.54 -11.61
CA VAL A 261 -5.62 -12.88 -11.85
C VAL A 261 -6.19 -13.28 -13.21
N LEU A 262 -5.36 -13.29 -14.25
CA LEU A 262 -5.75 -13.68 -15.60
C LEU A 262 -6.21 -15.15 -15.68
N GLU A 263 -5.58 -16.07 -14.95
CA GLU A 263 -6.02 -17.47 -14.89
C GLU A 263 -7.45 -17.61 -14.33
N ILE A 264 -7.82 -16.83 -13.32
CA ILE A 264 -9.20 -16.84 -12.79
C ILE A 264 -10.17 -16.33 -13.86
N PHE A 265 -9.84 -15.24 -14.57
CA PHE A 265 -10.68 -14.76 -15.66
C PHE A 265 -10.77 -15.78 -16.81
N ARG A 266 -9.71 -16.54 -17.11
CA ARG A 266 -9.75 -17.59 -18.13
C ARG A 266 -10.71 -18.71 -17.73
N GLY A 267 -10.69 -19.13 -16.46
CA GLY A 267 -11.55 -20.18 -15.93
C GLY A 267 -13.00 -19.78 -15.66
N ASP A 268 -13.31 -18.48 -15.58
CA ASP A 268 -14.64 -17.96 -15.24
C ASP A 268 -15.18 -16.99 -16.30
N ARG A 269 -15.96 -17.55 -17.22
CA ARG A 269 -16.53 -16.80 -18.36
C ARG A 269 -17.45 -15.66 -17.93
N ASP A 270 -18.31 -15.88 -16.93
CA ASP A 270 -19.29 -14.87 -16.53
C ASP A 270 -18.59 -13.70 -15.84
N LEU A 271 -17.62 -14.00 -14.96
CA LEU A 271 -16.81 -12.98 -14.32
C LEU A 271 -15.98 -12.18 -15.34
N ARG A 272 -15.37 -12.85 -16.31
CA ARG A 272 -14.62 -12.23 -17.40
C ARG A 272 -15.50 -11.30 -18.25
N LYS A 273 -16.66 -11.76 -18.70
CA LYS A 273 -17.63 -10.93 -19.45
C LYS A 273 -18.07 -9.71 -18.65
N LYS A 274 -18.38 -9.89 -17.37
CA LYS A 274 -18.77 -8.80 -16.47
C LYS A 274 -17.66 -7.76 -16.34
N PHE A 275 -16.40 -8.20 -16.17
CA PHE A 275 -15.27 -7.30 -16.07
C PHE A 275 -14.98 -6.58 -17.38
N LYS A 276 -15.03 -7.28 -18.52
CA LYS A 276 -14.89 -6.68 -19.86
C LYS A 276 -15.93 -5.61 -20.13
N ALA A 277 -17.22 -5.92 -19.96
CA ALA A 277 -18.30 -4.97 -20.19
C ALA A 277 -18.14 -3.69 -19.34
N MET A 278 -17.65 -3.85 -18.11
CA MET A 278 -17.33 -2.72 -17.24
C MET A 278 -16.15 -1.91 -17.80
N LEU A 279 -15.03 -2.54 -18.17
CA LEU A 279 -13.86 -1.83 -18.68
C LEU A 279 -14.12 -1.14 -20.03
N ASP A 280 -14.88 -1.77 -20.94
CA ASP A 280 -15.24 -1.18 -22.23
C ASP A 280 -16.00 0.14 -22.05
N ARG A 281 -16.90 0.20 -21.06
CA ARG A 281 -17.60 1.42 -20.69
C ARG A 281 -16.68 2.42 -20.00
N GLU A 282 -15.95 1.99 -18.97
CA GLU A 282 -15.27 2.92 -18.08
C GLU A 282 -13.96 3.49 -18.67
N LEU A 283 -13.31 2.78 -19.60
CA LEU A 283 -12.07 3.23 -20.24
C LEU A 283 -12.29 4.06 -21.51
N ILE A 284 -13.53 4.26 -21.96
CA ILE A 284 -13.85 4.91 -23.25
C ILE A 284 -13.17 6.28 -23.42
N HIS A 285 -13.20 7.11 -22.38
CA HIS A 285 -12.61 8.45 -22.42
C HIS A 285 -11.07 8.42 -22.45
N ILE A 286 -10.46 7.52 -21.66
CA ILE A 286 -9.00 7.38 -21.62
C ILE A 286 -8.50 6.87 -22.98
N LYS A 287 -9.16 5.86 -23.57
CA LYS A 287 -8.83 5.35 -24.91
C LYS A 287 -8.88 6.43 -25.99
N ALA A 288 -9.83 7.37 -25.90
CA ALA A 288 -9.97 8.45 -26.87
C ALA A 288 -8.89 9.55 -26.73
N HIS A 289 -8.43 9.85 -25.51
CA HIS A 289 -7.55 11.00 -25.25
C HIS A 289 -6.09 10.60 -25.02
N ARG A 290 -5.84 9.41 -24.46
CA ARG A 290 -4.53 8.86 -24.14
C ARG A 290 -4.45 7.37 -24.49
N PRO A 291 -4.64 7.02 -25.78
CA PRO A 291 -4.51 5.64 -26.23
C PRO A 291 -3.11 5.07 -25.98
N ASP A 292 -2.09 5.93 -25.95
CA ASP A 292 -0.70 5.59 -25.62
C ASP A 292 -0.58 4.98 -24.22
N ILE A 293 -1.27 5.54 -23.22
CA ILE A 293 -1.30 4.98 -21.86
C ILE A 293 -1.91 3.59 -21.87
N VAL A 294 -3.10 3.44 -22.49
CA VAL A 294 -3.83 2.17 -22.50
C VAL A 294 -3.05 1.08 -23.25
N ALA A 295 -2.37 1.45 -24.34
CA ALA A 295 -1.50 0.55 -25.09
C ALA A 295 -0.30 0.06 -24.26
N SER A 296 0.16 0.85 -23.29
CA SER A 296 1.27 0.49 -22.41
C SER A 296 0.92 -0.58 -21.36
N TRP A 297 -0.38 -0.79 -21.10
CA TRP A 297 -0.87 -1.71 -20.07
C TRP A 297 -0.79 -3.18 -20.51
N LYS A 298 0.38 -3.78 -20.34
CA LYS A 298 0.70 -5.16 -20.74
C LYS A 298 -0.40 -6.18 -20.39
N TYR A 299 -0.88 -6.19 -19.15
CA TYR A 299 -1.79 -7.23 -18.66
C TYR A 299 -3.23 -6.95 -19.06
N TYR A 300 -3.60 -5.69 -19.21
CA TYR A 300 -4.86 -5.32 -19.85
C TYR A 300 -4.91 -5.78 -21.31
N GLN A 301 -3.82 -5.61 -22.08
CA GLN A 301 -3.76 -6.11 -23.46
C GLN A 301 -3.86 -7.64 -23.52
N GLU A 302 -3.31 -8.36 -22.53
CA GLU A 302 -3.47 -9.81 -22.42
C GLU A 302 -4.90 -10.22 -22.10
N PHE A 303 -5.57 -9.49 -21.21
CA PHE A 303 -6.98 -9.69 -20.92
C PHE A 303 -7.88 -9.46 -22.14
N GLU A 304 -7.66 -8.39 -22.92
CA GLU A 304 -8.45 -8.15 -24.14
C GLU A 304 -8.27 -9.26 -25.18
N ARG A 305 -7.02 -9.74 -25.38
CA ARG A 305 -6.76 -10.88 -26.28
C ARG A 305 -7.52 -12.14 -25.84
N MET A 306 -7.48 -12.46 -24.55
CA MET A 306 -8.22 -13.57 -23.98
C MET A 306 -9.73 -13.46 -24.24
N CYS A 307 -10.32 -12.27 -24.07
CA CYS A 307 -11.75 -12.08 -24.34
C CYS A 307 -12.12 -12.30 -25.82
N VAL A 308 -11.22 -11.98 -26.75
CA VAL A 308 -11.42 -12.24 -28.19
C VAL A 308 -11.34 -13.75 -28.49
N GLU A 309 -10.31 -14.42 -27.97
CA GLU A 309 -10.08 -15.87 -28.17
C GLU A 309 -11.25 -16.71 -27.65
N GLU A 310 -11.86 -16.29 -26.54
CA GLU A 310 -12.95 -17.00 -25.86
C GLU A 310 -14.36 -16.62 -26.39
N GLY A 311 -14.45 -15.76 -27.41
CA GLY A 311 -15.71 -15.39 -28.05
C GLY A 311 -16.62 -14.53 -27.17
N ASP A 312 -16.04 -13.61 -26.39
CA ASP A 312 -16.75 -12.68 -25.52
C ASP A 312 -16.87 -11.26 -26.12
N MET A 313 -16.80 -11.16 -27.45
CA MET A 313 -16.99 -9.92 -28.24
C MET A 313 -18.46 -9.51 -28.36
#